data_AF-A0A972QQ63-F1
#
_entry.id   AF-A0A972QQ63-F1
#
_cell.length_a   1.000
_cell.length_b   1.000
_cell.length_c   1.000
_cell.angle_alpha   90.00
_cell.angle_beta   90.00
_cell.angle_gamma   90.00
#
_symmetry.space_group_name_H-M   'P 1'
#
loop_
_entity.id
_entity.type
_entity.pdbx_description
1 polymer ?
#
loop_
_entity_poly.entity_id
_entity_poly.type
_entity_poly.pdbx_seq_one_letter_code
_entity_poly.pdbx_strand_id
1 'polypeptide(L)' 'MSKNLNSIIEALLFTSDRPLSAYEIHSWLADETLSNIKNALEELQSEYDTMGRSFVLKEVA' A
#
# COMPACT_ATOMS: atom_id res chain seq x y z
N MET A 1 -9.11 -14.06 1.96
CA MET A 1 -9.98 -12.91 1.66
C MET A 1 -9.25 -11.57 1.84
N SER A 2 -7.92 -11.54 1.79
CA SER A 2 -7.06 -10.36 2.00
C SER A 2 -6.57 -9.69 0.70
N LYS A 3 -6.74 -10.33 -0.46
CA LYS A 3 -6.25 -9.82 -1.76
C LYS A 3 -6.87 -8.50 -2.21
N ASN A 4 -8.08 -8.15 -1.75
CA ASN A 4 -8.71 -6.89 -2.18
C ASN A 4 -8.02 -5.66 -1.61
N LEU A 5 -7.62 -5.67 -0.34
CA LEU A 5 -7.02 -4.51 0.29
C LEU A 5 -5.66 -4.17 -0.35
N ASN A 6 -4.81 -5.17 -0.57
CA ASN A 6 -3.51 -4.99 -1.21
C ASN A 6 -3.67 -4.41 -2.62
N SER A 7 -4.61 -4.92 -3.43
CA SER A 7 -4.86 -4.39 -4.78
C SER A 7 -5.44 -2.96 -4.78
N ILE A 8 -6.28 -2.61 -3.80
CA ILE A 8 -6.81 -1.24 -3.66
C ILE A 8 -5.69 -0.27 -3.28
N ILE A 9 -4.87 -0.63 -2.30
CA ILE A 9 -3.72 0.18 -1.86
C ILE A 9 -2.70 0.33 -3.00
N GLU A 10 -2.41 -0.75 -3.72
CA GLU A 10 -1.54 -0.72 -4.90
C GLU A 10 -2.08 0.23 -5.98
N ALA A 11 -3.37 0.17 -6.30
CA ALA A 11 -3.97 1.06 -7.29
C ALA A 11 -3.93 2.53 -6.84
N LEU A 12 -4.18 2.81 -5.55
CA LEU A 12 -4.08 4.15 -4.99
C LEU A 12 -2.65 4.70 -5.10
N LEU A 13 -1.65 3.90 -4.72
CA LEU A 13 -0.24 4.30 -4.79
C LEU A 13 0.23 4.46 -6.23
N PHE A 14 -0.21 3.60 -7.15
CA PHE A 14 0.16 3.65 -8.55
C PHE A 14 -0.43 4.86 -9.29
N THR A 15 -1.63 5.30 -8.89
CA THR A 15 -2.32 6.45 -9.50
C THR A 15 -1.99 7.78 -8.83
N SER A 16 -1.35 7.77 -7.67
CA SER A 16 -1.01 8.98 -6.92
C SER A 16 0.30 9.59 -7.40
N ASP A 17 0.25 10.85 -7.82
CA ASP A 17 1.44 11.64 -8.19
C ASP A 17 2.25 12.14 -6.97
N ARG A 18 1.83 11.76 -5.76
CA ARG A 18 2.45 12.18 -4.49
C ARG A 18 2.58 11.01 -3.53
N PRO A 19 3.57 11.05 -2.61
CA PRO A 19 3.62 10.10 -1.50
C PRO A 19 2.31 10.13 -0.70
N LEU A 20 1.80 8.95 -0.34
CA LEU A 20 0.62 8.79 0.49
C LEU A 20 1.03 8.27 1.86
N SER A 21 0.49 8.88 2.91
CA SER A 21 0.66 8.36 4.27
C SER A 21 -0.38 7.27 4.58
N ALA A 22 -0.04 6.34 5.48
CA ALA A 22 -0.98 5.32 5.95
C ALA A 22 -2.26 5.94 6.57
N TYR A 23 -2.14 7.12 7.18
CA TYR A 23 -3.27 7.86 7.73
C TYR A 23 -4.22 8.40 6.65
N GLU A 24 -3.68 8.90 5.53
CA GLU A 24 -4.50 9.34 4.39
C GLU A 24 -5.24 8.15 3.76
N ILE A 25 -4.55 7.03 3.56
CA ILE A 25 -5.17 5.80 3.04
C ILE A 25 -6.30 5.33 3.97
N HIS A 26 -6.08 5.36 5.29
CA HIS A 26 -7.10 5.05 6.28
C HIS A 26 -8.29 6.02 6.25
N SER A 27 -8.06 7.30 5.96
CA SER A 27 -9.15 8.28 5.82
C SER A 27 -10.09 7.98 4.65
N TRP A 28 -9.61 7.27 3.63
CA TRP A 28 -10.40 6.83 2.48
C TRP A 28 -11.00 5.44 2.67
N LEU A 29 -10.37 4.61 3.50
CA LEU A 29 -10.76 3.24 3.82
C LEU A 29 -11.13 3.12 5.29
N ALA A 30 -12.21 3.81 5.69
CA ALA A 30 -12.65 3.89 7.10
C ALA A 30 -13.08 2.53 7.70
N ASP A 31 -13.37 1.54 6.85
CA ASP A 31 -13.70 0.18 7.27
C ASP A 31 -12.47 -0.65 7.69
N GLU A 32 -11.26 -0.20 7.32
CA GLU A 32 -10.01 -0.90 7.61
C GLU A 32 -9.23 -0.25 8.74
N THR A 33 -8.55 -1.08 9.53
CA THR A 33 -7.71 -0.55 10.61
C THR A 33 -6.37 -0.05 10.07
N LEU A 34 -5.79 0.95 10.73
CA LEU A 34 -4.44 1.43 10.39
C LEU A 34 -3.39 0.30 10.42
N SER A 35 -3.59 -0.70 11.30
CA SER A 35 -2.71 -1.87 11.37
C SER A 35 -2.82 -2.76 10.12
N ASN A 36 -4.03 -2.98 9.61
CA ASN A 36 -4.25 -3.75 8.38
C ASN A 36 -3.61 -3.06 7.18
N ILE A 37 -3.74 -1.73 7.09
CA ILE A 37 -3.14 -0.93 6.01
C ILE A 37 -1.62 -1.02 6.06
N LYS A 38 -1.01 -0.91 7.25
CA LYS A 38 0.45 -1.06 7.41
C LYS A 38 0.93 -2.46 7.02
N ASN A 39 0.24 -3.50 7.48
CA ASN A 39 0.57 -4.88 7.11
C ASN A 39 0.47 -5.09 5.59
N ALA A 40 -0.55 -4.53 4.95
CA ALA A 40 -0.71 -4.59 3.49
C ALA A 40 0.42 -3.86 2.75
N LEU A 41 0.88 -2.70 3.26
CA LEU A 41 2.02 -1.98 2.69
C LEU A 41 3.33 -2.75 2.80
N GLU A 42 3.59 -3.38 3.96
CA GLU A 42 4.77 -4.24 4.18
C GLU A 42 4.73 -5.48 3.28
N GLU A 43 3.58 -6.14 3.16
CA GLU A 43 3.38 -7.28 2.28
C GLU A 43 3.61 -6.89 0.82
N LEU A 44 3.02 -5.79 0.36
CA LEU A 44 3.26 -5.24 -0.98
C LEU A 44 4.75 -4.96 -1.20
N GLN A 45 5.42 -4.28 -0.26
CA GLN A 45 6.85 -3.99 -0.39
C GLN A 45 7.68 -5.28 -0.56
N SER A 46 7.39 -6.31 0.23
CA SER A 46 8.07 -7.61 0.12
C SER A 46 7.77 -8.33 -1.19
N GLU A 47 6.52 -8.27 -1.68
CA GLU A 47 6.16 -8.83 -2.98
C GLU A 47 6.89 -8.13 -4.12
N TYR A 48 6.97 -6.80 -4.07
CA TYR A 48 7.66 -5.99 -5.05
C TYR A 48 9.16 -6.28 -5.13
N ASP A 49 9.81 -6.46 -3.98
CA ASP A 49 11.22 -6.85 -3.88
C ASP A 49 11.45 -8.27 -4.43
N THR A 50 10.60 -9.22 -4.05
CA THR A 50 10.71 -10.63 -4.46
C THR A 50 10.44 -10.83 -5.96
N MET A 51 9.53 -10.06 -6.53
CA MET A 51 9.15 -10.18 -7.95
C MET A 51 10.19 -9.57 -8.91
N GLY A 52 11.21 -8.85 -8.42
CA GLY A 52 12.24 -8.23 -9.26
C GLY A 52 11.67 -7.22 -10.26
N ARG A 53 10.58 -6.52 -9.90
CA ARG A 53 9.96 -5.50 -10.77
C ARG A 53 10.89 -4.30 -10.92
N SER A 54 10.77 -3.56 -12.04
CA SER A 54 11.57 -2.35 -12.30
C SER A 54 11.20 -1.15 -11.42
N PHE A 55 10.20 -1.31 -10.55
CA PHE A 55 9.69 -0.28 -9.65
C PHE A 55 9.57 -0.88 -8.24
N VAL A 56 9.92 -0.07 -7.24
CA VAL A 56 9.98 -0.47 -5.83
C VAL A 56 9.01 0.35 -5.01
N LEU A 57 8.39 -0.29 -4.02
CA LEU A 57 7.63 0.41 -3.00
C LEU A 57 8.58 0.85 -1.89
N LYS A 58 8.65 2.15 -1.62
CA LYS A 58 9.55 2.70 -0.59
C LYS A 58 8.85 3.74 0.24
N GLU A 59 8.97 3.61 1.56
CA GLU A 59 8.58 4.65 2.50
C GLU A 59 9.54 5.84 2.38
N VAL A 60 8.96 7.03 2.19
CA VAL A 60 9.69 8.29 2.05
C VAL A 60 9.08 9.33 2.99
N ALA A 61 9.92 9.86 3.87
CA ALA A 61 9.64 10.91 4.87
C ALA A 61 8.65 10.54 6.00
#